data_AF-A0A928VF46-F1
#
_entry.id   AF-A0A928VF46-F1
#
_cell.length_a   1.000
_cell.length_b   1.000
_cell.length_c   1.000
_cell.angle_alpha   90.00
_cell.angle_beta   90.00
_cell.angle_gamma   90.00
#
_symmetry.space_group_name_H-M   'P 1'
#
loop_
_entity.id
_entity.type
_entity.pdbx_description
1 polymer ?
#
loop_
_entity_poly.entity_id
_entity_poly.type
_entity_poly.pdbx_seq_one_letter_code
_entity_poly.pdbx_strand_id
1 'polypeptide(L)'
;MLVMLPVSIGWVVPGVAQSKPAQRPNAEVDRSQLRPFDEVIKDTKPLKGLFTLYQNEKTGRVLLEILPSQIDRNFFAAMTLESGVGERGIYSGLPIGDFLFTLRRVNNGIQFVVPNLFFRADQGIPIERSIQRSFSDSVLETLPIRSIHSERKSFLVELNPLLLSDLPGLMPTLSASLG
;
A
#
# COMPACT_ATOMS: atom_id res chain seq x y z
N MET A 1 -12.62 -42.27 66.52
CA MET A 1 -11.44 -41.49 66.12
C MET A 1 -11.15 -41.75 64.65
N LEU A 2 -11.59 -40.85 63.76
CA LEU A 2 -10.87 -40.45 62.53
C LEU A 2 -11.66 -39.28 61.92
N VAL A 3 -11.10 -38.08 62.00
CA VAL A 3 -11.63 -36.87 61.36
C VAL A 3 -11.07 -36.84 59.95
N MET A 4 -11.93 -36.69 58.94
CA MET A 4 -11.50 -36.42 57.56
C MET A 4 -12.14 -35.11 57.06
N LEU A 5 -11.29 -34.14 56.76
CA LEU A 5 -11.52 -32.96 55.91
C LEU A 5 -10.38 -32.94 54.89
N PRO A 6 -10.39 -32.14 53.81
CA PRO A 6 -11.47 -31.46 53.06
C PRO A 6 -11.38 -31.89 51.56
N VAL A 7 -12.04 -31.30 50.56
CA VAL A 7 -11.53 -30.19 49.72
C VAL A 7 -12.69 -29.71 48.83
N SER A 8 -13.02 -28.42 48.89
CA SER A 8 -13.90 -27.76 47.92
C SER A 8 -13.06 -27.25 46.75
N ILE A 9 -13.32 -27.75 45.54
CA ILE A 9 -12.70 -27.26 44.30
C ILE A 9 -13.58 -26.12 43.77
N GLY A 10 -13.13 -24.88 43.94
CA GLY A 10 -13.72 -23.72 43.30
C GLY A 10 -13.43 -23.72 41.80
N TRP A 11 -14.47 -23.66 40.97
CA TRP A 11 -14.34 -23.44 39.54
C TRP A 11 -14.04 -21.95 39.28
N VAL A 12 -12.80 -21.64 38.89
CA VAL A 12 -12.43 -20.33 38.36
C VAL A 12 -12.70 -20.35 36.86
N VAL A 13 -13.72 -19.62 36.41
CA VAL A 13 -13.95 -19.36 34.99
C VAL A 13 -12.92 -18.30 34.57
N PRO A 14 -12.03 -18.57 33.60
CA PRO A 14 -11.11 -17.55 33.12
C PRO A 14 -11.90 -16.48 32.37
N GLY A 15 -11.82 -15.24 32.87
CA GLY A 15 -12.48 -14.09 32.28
C GLY A 15 -11.98 -13.81 30.87
N VAL A 16 -12.92 -13.71 29.92
CA VAL A 16 -12.66 -13.19 28.58
C VAL A 16 -12.27 -11.72 28.73
N ALA A 17 -10.98 -11.42 28.54
CA ALA A 17 -10.49 -10.06 28.47
C ALA A 17 -11.17 -9.35 27.28
N GLN A 18 -12.12 -8.46 27.58
CA GLN A 18 -12.70 -7.56 26.60
C GLN A 18 -11.61 -6.57 26.16
N SER A 19 -11.03 -6.82 24.98
CA SER A 19 -10.18 -5.84 24.33
C SER A 19 -11.06 -4.67 23.87
N LYS A 20 -10.91 -3.54 24.57
CA LYS A 20 -11.45 -2.23 24.18
C LYS A 20 -11.13 -1.99 22.70
N PRO A 21 -12.11 -1.69 21.83
CA PRO A 21 -11.83 -1.41 20.43
C PRO A 21 -10.85 -0.24 20.37
N ALA A 22 -9.68 -0.49 19.77
CA ALA A 22 -8.68 0.52 19.51
C ALA A 22 -9.33 1.62 18.66
N GLN A 23 -9.56 2.76 19.30
CA GLN A 23 -10.07 3.96 18.68
C GLN A 23 -9.01 4.38 17.66
N ARG A 24 -9.30 4.16 16.36
CA ARG A 24 -8.45 4.66 15.28
C ARG A 24 -8.37 6.17 15.46
N PRO A 25 -7.18 6.76 15.65
CA PRO A 25 -7.08 8.21 15.59
C PRO A 25 -7.51 8.60 14.18
N ASN A 26 -8.62 9.30 14.07
CA ASN A 26 -8.94 10.04 12.86
C ASN A 26 -7.92 11.18 12.83
N ALA A 27 -6.73 10.90 12.30
CA ALA A 27 -5.71 11.90 12.09
C ALA A 27 -6.22 12.80 10.96
N GLU A 28 -6.97 13.83 11.33
CA GLU A 28 -7.13 15.00 10.49
C GLU A 28 -5.74 15.45 10.08
N VAL A 29 -5.48 15.42 8.77
CA VAL A 29 -4.24 15.91 8.20
C VAL A 29 -4.07 17.34 8.68
N ASP A 30 -2.97 17.62 9.38
CA ASP A 30 -2.55 18.98 9.68
C ASP A 30 -2.21 19.67 8.36
N ARG A 31 -3.25 20.26 7.75
CA ARG A 31 -3.15 20.94 6.46
C ARG A 31 -2.21 22.14 6.51
N SER A 32 -1.82 22.61 7.70
CA SER A 32 -0.90 23.73 7.87
C SER A 32 0.51 23.44 7.35
N GLN A 33 0.89 22.16 7.22
CA GLN A 33 2.23 21.75 6.74
C GLN A 33 2.26 21.41 5.24
N LEU A 34 1.11 21.45 4.54
CA LEU A 34 1.02 21.09 3.13
C LEU A 34 1.24 22.32 2.23
N ARG A 35 2.08 22.14 1.20
CA ARG A 35 2.31 23.18 0.21
C ARG A 35 1.09 23.37 -0.71
N PRO A 36 0.85 24.57 -1.24
CA PRO A 36 -0.17 24.80 -2.27
C PRO A 36 0.02 23.87 -3.48
N PHE A 37 -1.09 23.36 -4.02
CA PHE A 37 -1.06 22.37 -5.10
C PHE A 37 -0.29 22.89 -6.33
N ASP A 38 -0.62 24.10 -6.79
CA ASP A 38 -0.02 24.74 -7.96
C ASP A 38 1.48 25.01 -7.81
N GLU A 39 1.95 25.22 -6.57
CA GLU A 39 3.37 25.39 -6.29
C GLU A 39 4.11 24.06 -6.45
N VAL A 40 3.53 22.95 -5.96
CA VAL A 40 4.18 21.63 -6.01
C VAL A 40 4.26 21.08 -7.44
N ILE A 41 3.26 21.37 -8.28
CA ILE A 41 3.24 20.95 -9.69
C ILE A 41 3.92 21.95 -10.64
N LYS A 42 4.48 23.04 -10.12
CA LYS A 42 5.17 24.03 -10.95
C LYS A 42 6.30 23.38 -11.75
N ASP A 43 6.49 23.82 -12.99
CA ASP A 43 7.53 23.31 -13.90
C ASP A 43 7.40 21.81 -14.22
N THR A 44 6.19 21.26 -14.11
CA THR A 44 5.87 19.89 -14.54
C THR A 44 4.96 19.89 -15.76
N LYS A 45 5.00 18.80 -16.52
CA LYS A 45 4.05 18.52 -17.59
C LYS A 45 3.01 17.49 -17.11
N PRO A 46 1.71 17.78 -17.25
CA PRO A 46 0.67 16.83 -16.89
C PRO A 46 0.53 15.73 -17.95
N LEU A 47 0.51 14.48 -17.50
CA LEU A 47 0.23 13.28 -18.28
C LEU A 47 -1.10 12.71 -17.77
N LYS A 48 -2.16 12.86 -18.56
CA LYS A 48 -3.51 12.40 -18.20
C LYS A 48 -3.69 10.94 -18.59
N GLY A 49 -4.23 10.13 -17.68
CA GLY A 49 -4.57 8.74 -17.91
C GLY A 49 -5.51 8.22 -16.82
N LEU A 50 -5.39 6.93 -16.48
CA LEU A 50 -6.08 6.36 -15.32
C LEU A 50 -5.76 7.14 -14.04
N PHE A 51 -4.50 7.53 -13.91
CA PHE A 51 -4.03 8.52 -12.96
C PHE A 51 -3.50 9.74 -13.71
N THR A 52 -3.54 10.91 -13.07
CA THR A 52 -2.84 12.08 -13.61
C THR A 52 -1.45 12.11 -13.00
N LEU A 53 -0.43 12.07 -13.85
CA LEU A 53 0.97 12.23 -13.44
C LEU A 53 1.45 13.62 -13.81
N TYR A 54 2.35 14.17 -13.01
CA TYR A 54 3.02 15.43 -13.28
C TYR A 54 4.52 15.17 -13.32
N GLN A 55 5.10 15.25 -14.52
CA GLN A 55 6.51 14.94 -14.74
C GLN A 55 7.33 16.22 -14.90
N ASN A 56 8.39 16.36 -14.11
CA ASN A 56 9.39 17.38 -14.33
C ASN A 56 10.49 16.83 -15.25
N GLU A 57 10.54 17.31 -16.49
CA GLU A 57 11.50 16.81 -17.49
C GLU A 57 12.97 17.12 -17.16
N LYS A 58 13.23 18.15 -16.35
CA LYS A 58 14.61 18.56 -15.98
C LYS A 58 15.18 17.70 -14.86
N THR A 59 14.34 17.31 -13.90
CA THR A 59 14.77 16.56 -12.70
C THR A 59 14.40 15.09 -12.73
N GLY A 60 13.54 14.67 -13.67
CA GLY A 60 12.97 13.31 -13.71
C GLY A 60 11.97 13.03 -12.58
N ARG A 61 11.57 14.04 -11.81
CA ARG A 61 10.61 13.88 -10.72
C ARG A 61 9.20 13.64 -11.26
N VAL A 62 8.51 12.65 -10.72
CA VAL A 62 7.15 12.28 -11.08
C VAL A 62 6.25 12.39 -9.85
N LEU A 63 5.23 13.24 -9.94
CA LEU A 63 4.17 13.32 -8.95
C LEU A 63 2.94 12.58 -9.48
N LEU A 64 2.21 11.95 -8.57
CA LEU A 64 0.98 11.23 -8.83
C LEU A 64 -0.17 11.96 -8.14
N GLU A 65 -1.19 12.32 -8.90
CA GLU A 65 -2.46 12.80 -8.37
C GLU A 65 -3.46 11.66 -8.22
N ILE A 66 -4.02 11.53 -7.02
CA ILE A 66 -4.93 10.46 -6.61
C ILE A 66 -6.27 11.08 -6.24
N LEU A 67 -7.32 10.73 -6.98
CA LEU A 67 -8.68 11.15 -6.69
C LEU A 67 -9.22 10.41 -5.45
N PRO A 68 -10.12 11.00 -4.66
CA PRO A 68 -10.77 10.30 -3.55
C PRO A 68 -11.44 8.99 -3.94
N SER A 69 -12.00 8.91 -5.16
CA SER A 69 -12.63 7.71 -5.72
C SER A 69 -11.66 6.58 -6.09
N GLN A 70 -10.35 6.84 -6.05
CA GLN A 70 -9.30 5.87 -6.33
C GLN A 70 -8.70 5.27 -5.05
N ILE A 71 -9.05 5.78 -3.88
CA ILE A 71 -8.63 5.24 -2.59
C ILE A 71 -9.41 3.96 -2.28
N ASP A 72 -8.73 2.98 -1.68
CA ASP A 72 -9.27 1.67 -1.29
C ASP A 72 -9.90 0.91 -2.48
N ARG A 73 -9.41 1.19 -3.70
CA ARG A 73 -9.79 0.52 -4.94
C ARG A 73 -8.63 -0.32 -5.47
N ASN A 74 -8.95 -1.53 -5.93
CA ASN A 74 -8.00 -2.40 -6.61
C ASN A 74 -7.70 -1.89 -8.03
N PHE A 75 -6.42 -1.87 -8.36
CA PHE A 75 -5.88 -1.62 -9.70
C PHE A 75 -4.94 -2.76 -10.07
N PHE A 76 -4.78 -3.00 -11.37
CA PHE A 76 -3.85 -4.00 -11.90
C PHE A 76 -2.66 -3.31 -12.54
N ALA A 77 -1.46 -3.65 -12.08
CA ALA A 77 -0.21 -3.24 -12.68
C ALA A 77 0.30 -4.37 -13.56
N ALA A 78 0.64 -4.06 -14.81
CA ALA A 78 1.34 -4.95 -15.72
C ALA A 78 2.60 -4.22 -16.20
N MET A 79 3.75 -4.88 -16.09
CA MET A 79 5.06 -4.30 -16.34
C MET A 79 5.73 -5.06 -17.49
N THR A 80 6.30 -4.31 -18.43
CA THR A 80 7.07 -4.84 -19.55
C THR A 80 8.43 -4.17 -19.61
N LEU A 81 9.44 -4.93 -20.03
CA LEU A 81 10.78 -4.40 -20.23
C LEU A 81 10.80 -3.48 -21.46
N GLU A 82 11.21 -2.23 -21.29
CA GLU A 82 11.28 -1.27 -22.40
C GLU A 82 12.42 -1.63 -23.37
N SER A 83 13.59 -1.98 -22.85
CA SER A 83 14.77 -2.37 -23.61
C SER A 83 15.52 -3.52 -22.94
N GLY A 84 16.14 -4.39 -23.74
CA GLY A 84 16.91 -5.53 -23.27
C GLY A 84 18.20 -5.70 -24.07
N VAL A 85 19.15 -6.49 -23.55
CA VAL A 85 20.47 -6.70 -24.18
C VAL A 85 20.42 -7.57 -25.44
N GLY A 86 19.27 -8.19 -25.76
CA GLY A 86 19.09 -8.98 -26.97
C GLY A 86 19.68 -10.39 -26.88
N GLU A 87 20.13 -10.81 -25.70
CA GLU A 87 20.67 -12.14 -25.42
C GLU A 87 20.23 -12.63 -24.03
N ARG A 88 20.49 -13.91 -23.75
CA ARG A 88 20.25 -14.56 -22.44
C ARG A 88 18.81 -14.40 -21.91
N GLY A 89 17.83 -14.28 -22.81
CA GLY A 89 16.42 -14.13 -22.44
C GLY A 89 16.00 -12.72 -22.03
N ILE A 90 16.82 -11.69 -22.30
CA ILE A 90 16.54 -10.30 -21.93
C ILE A 90 16.25 -9.49 -23.20
N TYR A 91 14.97 -9.45 -23.58
CA TYR A 91 14.46 -8.80 -24.79
C TYR A 91 13.48 -7.67 -24.47
N SER A 92 13.42 -6.65 -25.32
CA SER A 92 12.40 -5.62 -25.25
C SER A 92 10.99 -6.22 -25.39
N GLY A 93 10.03 -5.67 -24.66
CA GLY A 93 8.63 -6.10 -24.63
C GLY A 93 8.34 -7.29 -23.72
N LEU A 94 9.35 -7.89 -23.08
CA LEU A 94 9.13 -9.01 -22.18
C LEU A 94 8.27 -8.60 -20.97
N PRO A 95 7.22 -9.35 -20.62
CA PRO A 95 6.52 -9.19 -19.34
C PRO A 95 7.49 -9.48 -18.20
N ILE A 96 7.64 -8.53 -17.28
CA ILE A 96 8.59 -8.62 -16.15
C ILE A 96 7.89 -8.67 -14.79
N GLY A 97 6.58 -8.49 -14.76
CA GLY A 97 5.81 -8.62 -13.53
C GLY A 97 4.41 -8.05 -13.68
N ASP A 98 3.51 -8.58 -12.87
CA ASP A 98 2.17 -8.08 -12.72
C ASP A 98 1.67 -8.32 -11.30
N PHE A 99 0.85 -7.40 -10.80
CA PHE A 99 0.23 -7.55 -9.49
C PHE A 99 -0.99 -6.64 -9.36
N LEU A 100 -1.91 -7.03 -8.48
CA LEU A 100 -2.94 -6.13 -7.98
C LEU A 100 -2.35 -5.20 -6.93
N PHE A 101 -2.78 -3.94 -6.93
CA PHE A 101 -2.45 -2.99 -5.89
C PHE A 101 -3.65 -2.14 -5.47
N THR A 102 -3.58 -1.58 -4.27
CA THR A 102 -4.55 -0.66 -3.70
C THR A 102 -3.82 0.55 -3.12
N LEU A 103 -4.40 1.72 -3.30
CA LEU A 103 -3.95 2.94 -2.65
C LEU A 103 -4.74 3.13 -1.36
N ARG A 104 -4.10 2.93 -0.21
CA ARG A 104 -4.74 3.06 1.10
C ARG A 104 -4.27 4.35 1.77
N ARG A 105 -5.21 5.19 2.20
CA ARG A 105 -4.85 6.39 2.98
C ARG A 105 -4.62 6.03 4.44
N VAL A 106 -3.44 6.37 4.97
CA VAL A 106 -3.09 6.15 6.39
C VAL A 106 -2.39 7.40 6.92
N ASN A 107 -2.95 7.99 7.96
CA ASN A 107 -2.45 9.23 8.58
C ASN A 107 -2.23 10.33 7.52
N ASN A 108 -0.97 10.77 7.35
CA ASN A 108 -0.56 11.80 6.41
C ASN A 108 0.12 11.23 5.14
N GLY A 109 -0.11 9.96 4.83
CA GLY A 109 0.47 9.27 3.68
C GLY A 109 -0.52 8.42 2.91
N ILE A 110 -0.12 8.03 1.71
CA ILE A 110 -0.78 7.01 0.91
C ILE A 110 0.13 5.79 0.87
N GLN A 111 -0.39 4.65 1.31
CA GLN A 111 0.28 3.37 1.17
C GLN A 111 -0.03 2.77 -0.18
N PHE A 112 1.00 2.28 -0.85
CA PHE A 112 0.89 1.43 -2.02
C PHE A 112 0.90 -0.02 -1.57
N VAL A 113 -0.25 -0.69 -1.62
CA VAL A 113 -0.48 -1.98 -0.97
C VAL A 113 -0.75 -3.06 -1.99
N VAL A 114 -0.05 -4.19 -1.91
CA VAL A 114 -0.38 -5.41 -2.65
C VAL A 114 -1.24 -6.30 -1.74
N PRO A 115 -2.52 -6.51 -2.06
CA PRO A 115 -3.41 -7.30 -1.22
C PRO A 115 -2.98 -8.78 -1.22
N ASN A 116 -3.13 -9.44 -0.07
CA ASN A 116 -2.88 -10.87 0.00
C ASN A 116 -4.10 -11.65 -0.54
N LEU A 117 -3.93 -12.26 -1.73
CA LEU A 117 -5.01 -12.98 -2.42
C LEU A 117 -5.00 -14.50 -2.17
N PHE A 118 -4.02 -15.01 -1.41
CA PHE A 118 -3.90 -16.44 -1.11
C PHE A 118 -4.91 -16.90 -0.06
N PHE A 119 -5.30 -16.01 0.85
CA PHE A 119 -6.21 -16.31 1.96
C PHE A 119 -7.47 -15.46 1.84
N ARG A 120 -8.60 -16.12 1.63
CA ARG A 120 -9.90 -15.47 1.42
C ARG A 120 -10.98 -16.25 2.16
N ALA A 121 -12.01 -15.55 2.59
CA ALA A 121 -13.26 -16.15 3.05
C ALA A 121 -14.42 -15.47 2.34
N ASP A 122 -15.55 -16.18 2.27
CA ASP A 122 -16.81 -15.60 1.84
C ASP A 122 -17.16 -14.42 2.77
N GLN A 123 -17.85 -13.43 2.23
CA GLN A 123 -18.22 -12.26 3.02
C GLN A 123 -19.31 -12.61 4.04
N GLY A 124 -19.21 -12.03 5.24
CA GLY A 124 -20.26 -12.12 6.26
C GLY A 124 -20.20 -13.34 7.17
N ILE A 125 -19.20 -14.21 7.01
CA ILE A 125 -18.95 -15.33 7.95
C ILE A 125 -17.88 -14.95 8.99
N PRO A 126 -17.97 -15.45 10.24
CA PRO A 126 -17.07 -15.05 11.33
C PRO A 126 -15.57 -15.20 11.03
N ILE A 127 -15.21 -16.19 10.21
CA ILE A 127 -13.83 -16.49 9.85
C ILE A 127 -13.19 -15.40 8.98
N GLU A 128 -13.97 -14.58 8.27
CA GLU A 128 -13.47 -13.46 7.45
C GLU A 128 -12.60 -12.50 8.27
N ARG A 129 -13.10 -12.10 9.45
CA ARG A 129 -12.36 -11.20 10.35
C ARG A 129 -11.09 -11.83 10.91
N SER A 130 -11.10 -13.15 11.12
CA SER A 130 -9.91 -13.88 11.56
C SER A 130 -8.86 -13.91 10.46
N ILE A 131 -9.25 -14.20 9.22
CA ILE A 131 -8.33 -14.23 8.07
C ILE A 131 -7.73 -12.84 7.80
N GLN A 132 -8.55 -11.78 7.78
CA GLN A 132 -8.07 -10.40 7.57
C GLN A 132 -7.09 -9.91 8.64
N ARG A 133 -7.14 -10.49 9.86
CA ARG A 133 -6.20 -10.15 10.95
C ARG A 133 -4.96 -11.03 10.96
N SER A 134 -5.11 -12.28 10.54
CA SER A 134 -4.02 -13.26 10.54
C SER A 134 -3.08 -13.11 9.34
N PHE A 135 -3.59 -12.61 8.21
CA PHE A 135 -2.82 -12.41 6.99
C PHE A 135 -2.77 -10.93 6.65
N SER A 136 -1.57 -10.38 6.61
CA SER A 136 -1.35 -8.98 6.27
C SER A 136 -1.16 -8.80 4.77
N ASP A 137 -1.65 -7.67 4.27
CA ASP A 137 -1.28 -7.19 2.94
C ASP A 137 0.16 -6.68 2.95
N SER A 138 0.82 -6.73 1.79
CA SER A 138 2.17 -6.21 1.62
C SER A 138 2.13 -4.72 1.33
N VAL A 139 2.74 -3.90 2.18
CA VAL A 139 2.94 -2.47 1.90
C VAL A 139 4.25 -2.33 1.14
N LEU A 140 4.19 -1.95 -0.13
CA LEU A 140 5.39 -1.71 -0.95
C LEU A 140 6.05 -0.41 -0.54
N GLU A 141 5.26 0.66 -0.44
CA GLU A 141 5.75 1.97 -0.02
C GLU A 141 4.69 2.79 0.70
N THR A 142 5.15 3.74 1.54
CA THR A 142 4.30 4.77 2.14
C THR A 142 4.72 6.15 1.64
N LEU A 143 3.92 6.72 0.75
CA LEU A 143 4.20 7.99 0.09
C LEU A 143 3.59 9.16 0.89
N PRO A 144 4.40 10.12 1.37
CA PRO A 144 3.89 11.30 2.06
C PRO A 144 3.01 12.16 1.14
N ILE A 145 1.89 12.65 1.67
CA ILE A 145 1.05 13.60 0.95
C ILE A 145 1.80 14.94 0.88
N ARG A 146 2.07 15.42 -0.34
CA ARG A 146 2.78 16.67 -0.60
C ARG A 146 1.85 17.87 -0.66
N SER A 147 0.63 17.64 -1.14
CA SER A 147 -0.44 18.64 -1.24
C SER A 147 -1.81 17.96 -1.36
N ILE A 148 -2.87 18.72 -1.05
CA ILE A 148 -4.26 18.31 -1.25
C ILE A 148 -4.95 19.42 -2.04
N HIS A 149 -5.61 19.06 -3.14
CA HIS A 149 -6.33 20.03 -3.96
C HIS A 149 -7.56 20.58 -3.22
N SER A 150 -7.77 21.90 -3.28
CA SER A 150 -8.85 22.60 -2.58
C SER A 150 -10.25 22.15 -3.03
N GLU A 151 -10.49 22.11 -4.34
CA GLU A 151 -11.79 21.73 -4.93
C GLU A 151 -11.93 20.22 -5.12
N ARG A 152 -11.01 19.61 -5.89
CA ARG A 152 -11.04 18.19 -6.26
C ARG A 152 -10.82 17.23 -5.09
N LYS A 153 -10.28 17.73 -3.96
CA LYS A 153 -9.87 16.95 -2.79
C LYS A 153 -8.89 15.81 -3.11
N SER A 154 -8.22 15.87 -4.25
CA SER A 154 -7.22 14.90 -4.66
C SER A 154 -5.93 15.05 -3.87
N PHE A 155 -5.23 13.94 -3.70
CA PHE A 155 -3.95 13.86 -3.01
C PHE A 155 -2.82 13.89 -4.03
N LEU A 156 -1.78 14.67 -3.74
CA LEU A 156 -0.57 14.70 -4.55
C LEU A 156 0.56 14.03 -3.78
N VAL A 157 1.12 12.97 -4.36
CA VAL A 157 2.26 12.22 -3.79
C VAL A 157 3.42 12.17 -4.78
N GLU A 158 4.62 11.90 -4.30
CA GLU A 158 5.81 11.73 -5.13
C GLU A 158 6.06 10.25 -5.39
N LEU A 159 6.14 9.86 -6.66
CA LEU A 159 6.15 8.45 -7.07
C LEU A 159 7.56 7.86 -7.21
N ASN A 160 8.59 8.69 -7.28
CA ASN A 160 9.99 8.26 -7.46
C ASN A 160 10.45 7.15 -6.50
N PRO A 161 10.14 7.17 -5.18
CA PRO A 161 10.54 6.08 -4.28
C PRO A 161 10.03 4.72 -4.75
N LEU A 162 8.82 4.67 -5.29
CA LEU A 162 8.22 3.46 -5.83
C LEU A 162 8.81 3.10 -7.20
N LEU A 163 8.95 4.07 -8.12
CA LEU A 163 9.46 3.81 -9.49
C LEU A 163 10.93 3.38 -9.54
N LEU A 164 11.73 3.86 -8.59
CA LEU A 164 13.17 3.55 -8.49
C LEU A 164 13.42 2.30 -7.65
N SER A 165 12.38 1.71 -7.05
CA SER A 165 12.48 0.42 -6.36
C SER A 165 12.45 -0.74 -7.36
N ASP A 166 13.06 -1.86 -6.99
CA ASP A 166 13.02 -3.09 -7.79
C ASP A 166 11.69 -3.83 -7.62
N LEU A 167 10.59 -3.20 -8.08
CA LEU A 167 9.23 -3.77 -8.01
C LEU A 167 9.11 -5.17 -8.65
N PRO A 168 9.68 -5.44 -9.84
CA PRO A 168 9.59 -6.76 -10.44
C PRO A 168 10.63 -7.75 -9.89
N GLY A 169 11.53 -7.32 -8.98
CA GLY A 169 12.57 -8.19 -8.43
C GLY A 169 13.58 -8.66 -9.48
N LEU A 170 13.96 -7.78 -10.41
CA LEU A 170 14.84 -8.11 -11.52
C LEU A 170 16.30 -8.21 -11.11
N MET A 171 16.75 -7.55 -10.05
CA MET A 171 18.17 -7.52 -9.69
C MET A 171 18.76 -8.92 -9.52
N PRO A 172 18.17 -9.85 -8.75
CA PRO A 172 18.71 -11.20 -8.60
C PRO A 172 18.77 -11.98 -9.92
N THR A 173 17.74 -11.84 -10.77
CA THR A 173 17.67 -12.52 -12.06
C THR A 173 18.73 -11.99 -13.03
N LEU A 174 18.88 -10.68 -13.12
CA LEU A 174 19.87 -10.04 -13.98
C LEU A 174 21.29 -10.37 -13.52
N SER A 175 21.57 -10.34 -12.21
CA SER A 175 22.87 -10.77 -11.68
C SER A 175 23.19 -12.22 -12.04
N ALA A 176 22.22 -13.13 -11.86
CA ALA A 176 22.42 -14.55 -12.23
C ALA A 176 22.64 -14.75 -13.74
N SER A 177 21.98 -13.96 -14.59
CA SER A 177 22.07 -14.09 -16.04
C SER A 177 23.28 -13.38 -16.66
N LEU A 178 23.74 -12.27 -16.09
CA LEU A 178 24.78 -11.43 -16.70
C LEU A 178 26.16 -11.59 -16.06
N GLY A 179 26.25 -12.03 -14.81
CA GLY A 179 27.50 -12.17 -14.06
C GLY A 179 27.74 -10.98 -13.14
#